data_AF-A0A077QIJ3-F1
#
_entry.id   AF-A0A077QIJ3-F1
#
_cell.length_a   1.000
_cell.length_b   1.000
_cell.length_c   1.000
_cell.angle_alpha   90.00
_cell.angle_beta   90.00
_cell.angle_gamma   90.00
#
_symmetry.space_group_name_H-M   'P 1'
#
loop_
_entity.id
_entity.type
_entity.pdbx_description
1 polymer ?
#
loop_
_entity_poly.entity_id
_entity_poly.type
_entity_poly.pdbx_seq_one_letter_code
_entity_poly.pdbx_strand_id
1 'polypeptide(L)' 'MSKSGEHLQFKLRIPRKLAEELKKSAEENMRSVNAEILLRLKKQ' A
#
# COMPACT_ATOMS: atom_id res chain seq x y z
N MET A 1 -25.56 9.46 -6.62
CA MET A 1 -24.91 8.14 -6.51
C MET A 1 -23.41 8.34 -6.56
N SER A 2 -22.74 8.07 -5.44
CA SER A 2 -21.33 8.32 -5.20
C SER A 2 -20.46 7.49 -6.15
N LYS A 3 -19.50 8.13 -6.84
CA LYS A 3 -18.53 7.47 -7.73
C LYS A 3 -17.53 6.64 -6.92
N SER A 4 -17.98 5.53 -6.35
CA SER A 4 -17.12 4.49 -5.78
C SER A 4 -16.79 3.51 -6.90
N GLY A 5 -15.82 3.80 -7.76
CA GLY A 5 -15.60 2.95 -8.93
C GLY A 5 -14.24 3.00 -9.60
N GLU A 6 -13.42 4.02 -9.35
CA GLU A 6 -12.08 4.10 -9.91
C GLU A 6 -11.07 4.03 -8.78
N HIS A 7 -10.95 2.86 -8.15
CA HIS A 7 -9.72 2.53 -7.44
C HIS A 7 -8.60 2.50 -8.49
N LEU A 8 -7.92 3.64 -8.69
CA LEU A 8 -6.71 3.76 -9.48
C LEU A 8 -5.72 2.70 -8.99
N GLN A 9 -5.65 1.57 -9.69
CA GLN A 9 -4.72 0.50 -9.38
C GLN A 9 -3.33 0.95 -9.82
N PHE A 10 -2.62 1.63 -8.93
CA PHE A 10 -1.26 2.07 -9.19
C PHE A 10 -0.31 0.88 -9.12
N LYS A 11 0.20 0.44 -10.27
CA LYS A 11 1.16 -0.66 -10.36
C LYS A 11 2.55 -0.17 -10.00
N LEU A 12 2.90 -0.26 -8.72
CA LEU A 12 4.25 0.01 -8.23
C LEU A 12 5.19 -1.13 -8.64
N ARG A 13 6.24 -0.82 -9.38
CA ARG A 13 7.37 -1.73 -9.56
C ARG A 13 8.33 -1.53 -8.40
N ILE A 14 8.21 -2.38 -7.39
CA ILE A 14 9.11 -2.40 -6.24
C ILE A 14 9.96 -3.68 -6.27
N PRO A 15 11.21 -3.62 -5.80
CA PRO A 15 12.04 -4.80 -5.66
C PRO A 15 11.39 -5.79 -4.69
N ARG A 16 11.53 -7.09 -4.97
CA ARG A 16 10.86 -8.17 -4.22
C ARG A 16 11.12 -8.10 -2.71
N LYS A 17 12.36 -7.77 -2.32
CA LYS A 17 12.75 -7.55 -0.92
C LYS A 17 11.90 -6.45 -0.25
N LEU A 18 11.67 -5.33 -0.93
CA LEU A 18 10.85 -4.23 -0.40
C LEU A 18 9.37 -4.63 -0.31
N ALA A 19 8.87 -5.42 -1.26
CA ALA A 19 7.49 -5.93 -1.22
C ALA A 19 7.26 -6.87 -0.04
N GLU A 20 8.23 -7.71 0.29
CA GLU A 20 8.18 -8.60 1.46
C GLU A 20 8.22 -7.82 2.77
N GLU A 21 9.13 -6.85 2.89
CA GLU A 21 9.19 -5.97 4.07
C GLU A 21 7.90 -5.18 4.26
N LEU A 22 7.31 -4.66 3.17
CA LEU A 22 6.02 -3.96 3.22
C LEU A 22 4.87 -4.89 3.62
N LYS A 23 4.87 -6.13 3.16
CA LYS A 23 3.88 -7.13 3.59
C LYS A 23 4.01 -7.46 5.07
N LYS A 24 5.23 -7.70 5.54
CA LYS A 24 5.51 -8.02 6.93
C LYS A 24 5.12 -6.86 7.85
N SER A 25 5.57 -5.65 7.52
CA SER A 25 5.18 -4.43 8.23
C SER A 25 3.66 -4.27 8.24
N ALA A 26 2.98 -4.48 7.11
CA ALA A 26 1.54 -4.33 7.03
C ALA A 26 0.80 -5.35 7.93
N GLU A 27 1.30 -6.60 7.98
CA GLU A 27 0.79 -7.65 8.87
C GLU A 27 0.99 -7.28 10.35
N GLU A 28 2.20 -6.84 10.72
CA GLU A 28 2.52 -6.39 12.09
C GLU A 28 1.66 -5.19 12.52
N ASN A 29 1.38 -4.27 11.61
CA ASN A 29 0.56 -3.09 11.86
C ASN A 29 -0.95 -3.32 11.70
N MET A 30 -1.39 -4.56 11.42
CA MET A 30 -2.78 -4.92 11.12
C MET A 30 -3.43 -4.03 10.04
N ARG A 31 -2.65 -3.69 9.01
CA ARG A 31 -3.06 -2.81 7.90
C ARG A 31 -2.91 -3.53 6.57
N SER A 32 -3.66 -3.09 5.56
CA SER A 32 -3.40 -3.54 4.19
C SER A 32 -2.09 -2.94 3.69
N VAL A 33 -1.38 -3.69 2.85
CA VAL A 33 -0.16 -3.21 2.17
C VAL A 33 -0.38 -1.84 1.50
N ASN A 34 -1.55 -1.61 0.90
CA ASN A 34 -1.89 -0.32 0.31
C ASN A 34 -1.97 0.82 1.35
N ALA A 35 -2.55 0.57 2.53
CA ALA A 35 -2.64 1.55 3.60
C ALA A 35 -1.26 1.86 4.20
N GLU A 36 -0.40 0.85 4.31
CA GLU A 36 1.00 0.99 4.74
C GLU A 36 1.82 1.82 3.74
N ILE A 37 1.68 1.52 2.44
CA ILE A 37 2.33 2.27 1.36
C ILE A 37 1.86 3.72 1.37
N LEU A 38 0.54 3.96 1.46
CA LEU A 38 -0.02 5.31 1.50
C LEU A 38 0.45 6.09 2.72
N LEU A 39 0.50 5.46 3.90
CA LEU A 39 1.02 6.09 5.12
C LEU A 39 2.47 6.51 4.94
N ARG A 40 3.30 5.64 4.38
CA ARG A 40 4.73 5.89 4.16
C ARG A 40 4.97 6.97 3.10
N LEU A 41 4.13 7.03 2.07
CA LEU A 41 4.17 8.07 1.04
C LEU A 41 3.62 9.42 1.54
N LYS A 42 2.62 9.42 2.42
CA LYS A 42 1.99 10.63 2.98
C LYS A 42 2.84 11.32 4.04
N LYS A 43 3.83 10.62 4.61
CA LYS A 43 4.77 11.17 5.61
C LYS A 43 5.90 12.03 5.01
N GLN A 44 5.74 12.57 3.80
CA GLN A 44 6.68 13.55 3.22
C GLN A 44 6.28 14.99 3.53
#